data_AF-A0A0M0HT07-F1
#
_entry.id   AF-A0A0M0HT07-F1
#
_cell.length_a   1.000
_cell.length_b   1.000
_cell.length_c   1.000
_cell.angle_alpha   90.00
_cell.angle_beta   90.00
_cell.angle_gamma   90.00
#
_symmetry.space_group_name_H-M   'P 1'
#
loop_
_entity.id
_entity.type
_entity.pdbx_description
1 polymer ?
#
loop_
_entity_poly.entity_id
_entity_poly.type
_entity_poly.pdbx_seq_one_letter_code
_entity_poly.pdbx_strand_id
1 'polypeptide(L)'
;MKTSKLVINFAIIFSSSISYASTDTHLDSVTLPVEQVLKSRHDDSELGYVQTGPLLSDQGNIATDNQDVTITLPTDAAFSVQIEGKVVSPGSSQTFTIPADESGNVKFGVLPKHILRDGKVKFGIAVDVKSNLDRFWETADPVVGDWVDTGEDKNYSDWSPVAGNQMANFTQTRTHYDLMTRSIQNREYEPNLDEYWDVGEHVNETQLEEATDSRYVIAASSEWTPSGDITDCSDWSPDPSSIQSGTAFEQTQTCSQDKSRTWTYTTGGDVIHEHDQLIAGEVINKRQATGSKVSAVWVRSSTLYPFDCGTLSNSSTTIKVKSLSSMPANGSSCDPSVNAKKYVHGEDAMGGNSYCTVTQAICTSQ
;
A
#
# COMPACT_ATOMS: atom_id res chain seq x y z
N MET A 1 -28.10 -38.66 -18.31
CA MET A 1 -29.30 -39.52 -18.15
C MET A 1 -28.93 -40.82 -17.47
N LYS A 2 -29.32 -41.02 -16.20
CA LYS A 2 -29.39 -42.36 -15.61
C LYS A 2 -30.71 -42.99 -16.07
N THR A 3 -30.68 -44.25 -16.51
CA THR A 3 -31.86 -44.94 -17.05
C THR A 3 -32.39 -45.97 -16.06
N SER A 4 -33.70 -45.95 -15.85
CA SER A 4 -34.44 -47.00 -15.15
C SER A 4 -34.64 -48.18 -16.09
N LYS A 5 -34.22 -49.38 -15.69
CA LYS A 5 -34.41 -50.58 -16.50
C LYS A 5 -35.63 -51.35 -16.00
N LEU A 6 -36.76 -51.23 -16.69
CA LEU A 6 -37.94 -52.07 -16.44
C LEU A 6 -37.82 -53.36 -17.27
N VAL A 7 -37.69 -54.52 -16.60
CA VAL A 7 -37.64 -55.83 -17.25
C VAL A 7 -39.02 -56.50 -17.15
N ILE A 8 -39.70 -56.67 -18.28
CA ILE A 8 -40.98 -57.37 -18.33
C ILE A 8 -40.83 -58.64 -19.17
N ASN A 9 -41.24 -59.78 -18.60
CA ASN A 9 -41.27 -61.07 -19.29
C ASN A 9 -42.68 -61.31 -19.84
N PHE A 10 -42.84 -61.21 -21.16
CA PHE A 10 -44.08 -61.59 -21.84
C PHE A 10 -43.92 -62.95 -22.54
N ALA A 11 -44.96 -63.77 -22.46
CA ALA A 11 -45.15 -64.93 -23.30
C ALA A 11 -46.33 -64.64 -24.23
N ILE A 12 -46.06 -64.21 -25.47
CA ILE A 12 -47.11 -64.12 -26.46
C ILE A 12 -47.35 -65.53 -27.00
N ILE A 13 -48.51 -66.09 -26.66
CA ILE A 13 -49.00 -67.32 -27.29
C ILE A 13 -49.65 -66.88 -28.61
N PHE A 14 -48.95 -67.03 -29.72
CA PHE A 14 -49.61 -67.08 -31.02
C PHE A 14 -50.31 -68.44 -31.14
N SER A 15 -51.51 -68.54 -30.56
CA SER A 15 -52.47 -69.58 -30.88
C SER A 15 -53.58 -68.95 -31.70
N SER A 16 -53.63 -69.22 -33.00
CA SER A 16 -54.82 -68.94 -33.78
C SER A 16 -55.90 -69.95 -33.41
N SER A 17 -56.69 -69.64 -32.38
CA SER A 17 -57.99 -70.28 -32.14
C SER A 17 -59.04 -69.18 -32.18
N ILE A 18 -59.51 -68.85 -33.38
CA ILE A 18 -60.72 -68.03 -33.51
C ILE A 18 -61.89 -68.91 -33.05
N SER A 19 -62.44 -68.61 -31.88
CA SER A 19 -63.71 -69.18 -31.46
C SER A 19 -64.82 -68.28 -32.00
N TYR A 20 -65.36 -68.62 -33.17
CA TYR A 20 -66.73 -68.22 -33.51
C TYR A 20 -67.61 -69.45 -33.46
N ALA A 21 -68.75 -69.31 -32.78
CA ALA A 21 -69.82 -70.28 -32.81
C ALA A 21 -70.26 -70.51 -34.27
N SER A 22 -69.94 -71.71 -34.78
CA SER A 22 -70.66 -72.55 -35.75
C SER A 22 -71.94 -71.94 -36.32
N THR A 23 -72.19 -71.95 -37.63
CA THR A 23 -72.38 -73.20 -38.40
C THR A 23 -71.84 -73.09 -39.83
N ASP A 24 -70.60 -73.51 -40.07
CA ASP A 24 -70.20 -73.96 -41.41
C ASP A 24 -69.09 -75.01 -41.31
N THR A 25 -69.21 -76.07 -42.10
CA THR A 25 -68.48 -77.35 -41.93
C THR A 25 -67.16 -77.42 -42.72
N HIS A 26 -66.47 -76.29 -42.82
CA HIS A 26 -65.10 -76.22 -43.36
C HIS A 26 -64.36 -75.04 -42.70
N LEU A 27 -63.89 -75.25 -41.48
CA LEU A 27 -62.84 -74.40 -40.88
C LEU A 27 -61.53 -75.17 -40.94
N ASP A 28 -61.02 -75.31 -42.16
CA ASP A 28 -59.61 -75.62 -42.35
C ASP A 28 -58.81 -74.51 -41.65
N SER A 29 -57.85 -74.90 -40.83
CA SER A 29 -56.87 -73.98 -40.26
C SER A 29 -56.15 -73.27 -41.41
N VAL A 30 -56.53 -72.02 -41.69
CA VAL A 30 -55.85 -71.21 -42.70
C VAL A 30 -54.51 -70.78 -42.11
N THR A 31 -53.42 -71.30 -42.68
CA THR A 31 -52.07 -70.80 -42.41
C THR A 31 -51.95 -69.43 -43.05
N LEU A 32 -51.90 -68.38 -42.24
CA LEU A 32 -51.76 -67.01 -42.72
C LEU A 32 -50.29 -66.72 -43.08
N PRO A 33 -50.03 -65.89 -44.11
CA PRO A 33 -48.68 -65.48 -44.45
C PRO A 33 -48.04 -64.76 -43.26
N VAL A 34 -46.96 -65.37 -42.79
CA VAL A 34 -46.23 -65.13 -41.54
C VAL A 34 -45.61 -63.73 -41.43
N GLU A 35 -45.43 -63.05 -42.57
CA GLU A 35 -44.71 -61.77 -42.65
C GLU A 35 -45.64 -60.55 -42.77
N GLN A 36 -46.94 -60.73 -42.52
CA GLN A 36 -47.92 -59.63 -42.54
C GLN A 36 -48.44 -59.32 -41.14
N VAL A 37 -48.63 -58.03 -40.86
CA VAL A 37 -49.31 -57.58 -39.64
C VAL A 37 -50.73 -58.13 -39.65
N LEU A 38 -51.02 -59.00 -38.67
CA LEU A 38 -52.36 -59.50 -38.48
C LEU A 38 -53.20 -58.38 -37.91
N LYS A 39 -54.30 -58.06 -38.58
CA LYS A 39 -55.26 -57.05 -38.15
C LYS A 39 -56.61 -57.68 -37.85
N SER A 40 -57.30 -57.12 -36.87
CA SER A 40 -58.68 -57.47 -36.58
C SER A 40 -59.57 -57.07 -37.76
N ARG A 41 -60.46 -57.98 -38.16
CA ARG A 41 -61.41 -57.75 -39.25
C ARG A 41 -62.41 -56.64 -38.94
N HIS A 42 -62.65 -56.35 -37.66
CA HIS A 42 -63.72 -55.45 -37.23
C HIS A 42 -63.29 -53.98 -37.18
N ASP A 43 -62.06 -53.72 -36.75
CA ASP A 43 -61.54 -52.39 -36.40
C ASP A 43 -60.13 -52.12 -36.95
N ASP A 44 -59.59 -53.02 -37.78
CA ASP A 44 -58.26 -52.92 -38.41
C ASP A 44 -57.11 -52.76 -37.40
N SER A 45 -57.36 -53.06 -36.12
CA SER A 45 -56.35 -53.00 -35.06
C SER A 45 -55.35 -54.14 -35.20
N GLU A 46 -54.07 -53.85 -35.00
CA GLU A 46 -53.02 -54.88 -35.01
C GLU A 46 -53.28 -55.89 -33.89
N LEU A 47 -53.15 -57.18 -34.18
CA LEU A 47 -53.37 -58.28 -33.24
C LEU A 47 -52.07 -58.78 -32.60
N GLY A 48 -50.93 -58.55 -33.26
CA GLY A 48 -49.60 -58.93 -32.77
C GLY A 48 -48.84 -57.70 -32.31
N TYR A 49 -49.15 -57.17 -31.14
CA TYR A 49 -48.44 -56.02 -30.56
C TYR A 49 -48.11 -56.25 -29.09
N VAL A 50 -47.13 -55.49 -28.62
CA VAL A 50 -46.89 -55.27 -27.20
C VAL A 50 -47.25 -53.85 -26.87
N GLN A 51 -47.96 -53.65 -25.76
CA GLN A 51 -48.22 -52.33 -25.19
C GLN A 51 -47.88 -52.37 -23.70
N THR A 52 -47.11 -51.39 -23.24
CA THR A 52 -46.84 -51.20 -21.82
C THR A 52 -47.99 -50.47 -21.14
N GLY A 53 -48.06 -50.52 -19.82
CA GLY A 53 -48.71 -49.44 -19.06
C GLY A 53 -47.84 -48.18 -19.04
N PRO A 54 -48.26 -47.13 -18.32
CA PRO A 54 -47.50 -45.90 -18.20
C PRO A 54 -46.11 -46.20 -17.65
N LEU A 55 -45.08 -45.88 -18.43
CA LEU A 55 -43.70 -46.00 -18.00
C LEU A 55 -43.33 -44.76 -17.20
N LEU A 56 -42.67 -44.97 -16.06
CA LEU A 56 -42.19 -43.91 -15.19
C LEU A 56 -40.66 -43.91 -15.17
N SER A 57 -40.07 -42.73 -15.24
CA SER A 57 -38.64 -42.53 -14.98
C SER A 57 -38.31 -42.80 -13.51
N ASP A 58 -37.01 -42.80 -13.17
CA ASP A 58 -36.55 -42.90 -11.77
C ASP A 58 -37.08 -41.76 -10.89
N GLN A 59 -37.43 -40.61 -11.48
CA GLN A 59 -38.02 -39.47 -10.78
C GLN A 59 -39.55 -39.55 -10.68
N GLY A 60 -40.16 -40.63 -11.20
CA GLY A 60 -41.60 -40.85 -11.17
C GLY A 60 -42.39 -40.08 -12.25
N ASN A 61 -41.71 -39.46 -13.22
CA ASN A 61 -42.36 -38.76 -14.31
C ASN A 61 -42.74 -39.72 -15.44
N ILE A 62 -43.85 -39.43 -16.12
CA ILE A 62 -44.27 -40.24 -17.28
C ILE A 62 -43.24 -40.17 -18.40
N ALA A 63 -43.01 -41.30 -19.08
CA ALA A 63 -42.16 -41.35 -20.25
C ALA A 63 -42.66 -40.39 -21.32
N THR A 64 -41.76 -39.61 -21.91
CA THR A 64 -42.08 -38.68 -23.00
C THR A 64 -41.13 -38.89 -24.16
N ASP A 65 -41.55 -38.54 -25.36
CA ASP A 65 -40.75 -38.68 -26.58
C ASP A 65 -40.30 -40.14 -26.81
N ASN A 66 -39.21 -40.31 -27.55
CA ASN A 66 -38.70 -41.60 -27.98
C ASN A 66 -38.01 -42.37 -26.84
N GLN A 67 -38.44 -43.61 -26.65
CA GLN A 67 -37.89 -44.55 -25.68
C GLN A 67 -36.98 -45.57 -26.35
N ASP A 68 -35.89 -45.94 -25.67
CA ASP A 68 -35.01 -47.00 -26.14
C ASP A 68 -35.50 -48.34 -25.58
N VAL A 69 -36.09 -49.16 -26.45
CA VAL A 69 -36.67 -50.46 -26.14
C VAL A 69 -35.76 -51.56 -26.65
N THR A 70 -35.16 -52.31 -25.73
CA THR A 70 -34.31 -53.46 -26.03
C THR A 70 -35.11 -54.75 -25.93
N ILE A 71 -35.17 -55.49 -27.03
CA ILE A 71 -35.83 -56.79 -27.13
C ILE A 71 -34.77 -57.88 -27.20
N THR A 72 -34.90 -58.89 -26.35
CA THR A 72 -33.96 -60.02 -26.26
C THR A 72 -34.68 -61.33 -26.47
N LEU A 73 -34.22 -62.12 -27.43
CA LEU A 73 -34.71 -63.49 -27.63
C LEU A 73 -33.73 -64.48 -26.99
N PRO A 74 -34.20 -65.46 -26.21
CA PRO A 74 -33.35 -66.51 -25.67
C PRO A 74 -32.84 -67.41 -26.80
N THR A 75 -31.74 -68.14 -26.54
CA THR A 75 -31.09 -69.02 -27.53
C THR A 75 -31.96 -70.21 -27.95
N ASP A 76 -32.94 -70.59 -27.13
CA ASP A 76 -33.90 -71.67 -27.37
C ASP A 76 -35.19 -71.22 -28.07
N ALA A 77 -35.29 -69.94 -28.47
CA ALA A 77 -36.45 -69.44 -29.20
C ALA A 77 -36.65 -70.18 -30.54
N ALA A 78 -37.89 -70.62 -30.80
CA ALA A 78 -38.22 -71.47 -31.95
C ALA A 78 -38.09 -70.77 -33.32
N PHE A 79 -38.25 -69.45 -33.36
CA PHE A 79 -38.15 -68.62 -34.57
C PHE A 79 -37.75 -67.18 -34.22
N SER A 80 -37.31 -66.43 -35.22
CA SER A 80 -36.98 -65.00 -35.08
C SER A 80 -38.25 -64.15 -35.07
N VAL A 81 -38.20 -62.97 -34.45
CA VAL A 81 -39.29 -61.99 -34.53
C VAL A 81 -38.84 -60.75 -35.30
N GLN A 82 -39.79 -60.02 -35.88
CA GLN A 82 -39.57 -58.75 -36.54
C GLN A 82 -40.37 -57.67 -35.81
N ILE A 83 -39.69 -56.56 -35.51
CA ILE A 83 -40.22 -55.39 -34.79
C ILE A 83 -39.71 -54.16 -35.53
N GLU A 84 -40.58 -53.20 -35.84
CA GLU A 84 -40.23 -51.97 -36.60
C GLU A 84 -39.37 -52.27 -37.86
N GLY A 85 -39.69 -53.36 -38.56
CA GLY A 85 -38.96 -53.79 -39.76
C GLY A 85 -37.61 -54.51 -39.53
N LYS A 86 -37.06 -54.53 -38.32
CA LYS A 86 -35.80 -55.24 -38.03
C LYS A 86 -36.04 -56.62 -37.41
N VAL A 87 -35.15 -57.55 -37.71
CA VAL A 87 -35.22 -58.94 -37.25
C VAL A 87 -34.40 -59.12 -35.98
N VAL A 88 -35.01 -59.73 -34.97
CA VAL A 88 -34.37 -60.20 -33.74
C VAL A 88 -34.31 -61.72 -33.80
N SER A 89 -33.10 -62.27 -33.82
CA SER A 89 -32.87 -63.72 -33.92
C SER A 89 -32.74 -64.37 -32.54
N PRO A 90 -33.00 -65.69 -32.42
CA PRO A 90 -32.71 -66.44 -31.20
C PRO A 90 -31.29 -66.21 -30.68
N GLY A 91 -31.15 -65.92 -29.38
CA GLY A 91 -29.87 -65.63 -28.74
C GLY A 91 -29.32 -64.21 -28.96
N SER A 92 -30.10 -63.31 -29.55
CA SER A 92 -29.68 -61.93 -29.83
C SER A 92 -30.59 -60.90 -29.15
N SER A 93 -30.05 -59.69 -28.99
CA SER A 93 -30.77 -58.51 -28.52
C SER A 93 -30.71 -57.42 -29.58
N GLN A 94 -31.79 -56.65 -29.72
CA GLN A 94 -31.88 -55.49 -30.60
C GLN A 94 -32.55 -54.34 -29.86
N THR A 95 -32.06 -53.12 -30.06
CA THR A 95 -32.63 -51.90 -29.49
C THR A 95 -33.36 -51.10 -30.56
N PHE A 96 -34.54 -50.62 -30.19
CA PHE A 96 -35.48 -49.89 -31.02
C PHE A 96 -35.82 -48.57 -30.36
N THR A 97 -36.00 -47.54 -31.18
CA THR A 97 -36.43 -46.22 -30.72
C THR A 97 -37.92 -46.11 -31.00
N ILE A 98 -38.74 -46.12 -29.95
CA ILE A 98 -40.20 -46.20 -30.05
C ILE A 98 -40.81 -45.01 -29.31
N PRO A 99 -41.69 -44.21 -29.96
CA PRO A 99 -42.31 -43.06 -29.29
C PRO A 99 -43.24 -43.51 -28.17
N ALA A 100 -43.19 -42.81 -27.03
CA ALA A 100 -44.21 -42.90 -25.99
C ALA A 100 -45.45 -42.09 -26.41
N ASP A 101 -46.65 -42.58 -26.06
CA ASP A 101 -47.90 -41.83 -26.23
C ASP A 101 -48.08 -40.76 -25.14
N GLU A 102 -49.16 -39.98 -25.22
CA GLU A 102 -49.49 -38.93 -24.25
C GLU A 102 -49.67 -39.43 -22.81
N SER A 103 -49.90 -40.74 -22.64
CA SER A 103 -50.03 -41.40 -21.33
C SER A 103 -48.74 -42.10 -20.88
N GLY A 104 -47.63 -41.94 -21.62
CA GLY A 104 -46.35 -42.58 -21.33
C GLY A 104 -46.30 -44.07 -21.63
N ASN A 105 -47.24 -44.60 -22.43
CA ASN A 105 -47.18 -46.00 -22.87
C ASN A 105 -46.35 -46.11 -24.15
N VAL A 106 -45.68 -47.24 -24.30
CA VAL A 106 -45.00 -47.60 -25.54
C VAL A 106 -45.75 -48.78 -26.18
N LYS A 107 -46.05 -48.66 -27.47
CA LYS A 107 -46.73 -49.69 -28.27
C LYS A 107 -45.96 -49.98 -29.55
N PHE A 108 -45.74 -51.26 -29.85
CA PHE A 108 -45.10 -51.69 -31.09
C PHE A 108 -45.59 -53.06 -31.55
N GLY A 109 -45.60 -53.26 -32.87
CA GLY A 109 -45.95 -54.53 -33.50
C GLY A 109 -44.85 -55.57 -33.37
N VAL A 110 -45.22 -56.83 -33.16
CA VAL A 110 -44.32 -57.99 -33.12
C VAL A 110 -44.82 -59.03 -34.11
N LEU A 111 -43.99 -59.33 -35.10
CA LEU A 111 -44.29 -60.29 -36.16
C LEU A 111 -43.35 -61.49 -36.05
N PRO A 112 -43.81 -62.72 -36.28
CA PRO A 112 -42.90 -63.84 -36.45
C PRO A 112 -42.17 -63.74 -37.81
N LYS A 113 -40.93 -64.23 -37.88
CA LYS A 113 -40.14 -64.30 -39.12
C LYS A 113 -39.44 -65.64 -39.24
N HIS A 114 -39.49 -66.25 -40.43
CA HIS A 114 -39.02 -67.61 -40.72
C HIS A 114 -39.63 -68.69 -39.83
N ILE A 115 -40.94 -68.93 -39.99
CA ILE A 115 -41.62 -70.06 -39.34
C ILE A 115 -41.58 -71.28 -40.28
N LEU A 116 -40.53 -72.10 -40.20
CA LEU A 116 -40.54 -73.45 -40.78
C LEU A 116 -41.03 -74.51 -39.78
N ARG A 117 -41.43 -74.10 -38.57
CA ARG A 117 -41.90 -74.96 -37.47
C ARG A 117 -42.90 -74.22 -36.58
N ASP A 118 -43.96 -74.88 -36.17
CA ASP A 118 -44.85 -74.39 -35.11
C ASP A 118 -44.06 -74.23 -33.80
N GLY A 119 -44.30 -73.15 -33.05
CA GLY A 119 -43.55 -72.88 -31.83
C GLY A 119 -44.07 -71.70 -31.02
N LYS A 120 -43.55 -71.56 -29.80
CA LYS A 120 -43.76 -70.39 -28.94
C LYS A 120 -42.43 -69.69 -28.74
N VAL A 121 -42.43 -68.36 -28.81
CA VAL A 121 -41.26 -67.54 -28.51
C VAL A 121 -41.56 -66.72 -27.27
N LYS A 122 -40.66 -66.80 -26.29
CA LYS A 122 -40.59 -65.85 -25.17
C LYS A 122 -39.53 -64.82 -25.53
N PHE A 123 -39.76 -63.57 -25.19
CA PHE A 123 -38.76 -62.52 -25.35
C PHE A 123 -38.78 -61.62 -24.11
N GLY A 124 -37.60 -61.15 -23.74
CA GLY A 124 -37.43 -60.15 -22.70
C GLY A 124 -37.52 -58.75 -23.30
N ILE A 125 -38.20 -57.86 -22.59
CA ILE A 125 -38.28 -56.44 -22.94
C ILE A 125 -37.58 -55.67 -21.82
N ALA A 126 -36.62 -54.83 -22.19
CA ALA A 126 -36.04 -53.83 -21.32
C ALA A 126 -36.27 -52.45 -21.94
N VAL A 127 -36.87 -51.54 -21.21
CA VAL A 127 -37.04 -50.15 -21.64
C VAL A 127 -36.17 -49.26 -20.78
N ASP A 128 -35.34 -48.44 -21.42
CA ASP A 128 -34.62 -47.34 -20.77
C ASP A 128 -35.52 -46.10 -20.80
N VAL A 129 -36.24 -45.88 -19.70
CA VAL A 129 -37.28 -44.85 -19.63
C VAL A 129 -36.68 -43.45 -19.55
N LYS A 130 -37.13 -42.54 -20.43
CA LYS A 130 -36.74 -41.13 -20.49
C LYS A 130 -37.98 -40.25 -20.40
N SER A 131 -37.89 -39.19 -19.60
CA SER A 131 -38.90 -38.14 -19.51
C SER A 131 -38.23 -36.77 -19.65
N ASN A 132 -38.82 -35.87 -20.43
CA ASN A 132 -38.42 -34.47 -20.53
C ASN A 132 -38.83 -33.66 -19.28
N LEU A 133 -39.62 -34.27 -18.38
CA LEU A 133 -39.97 -33.72 -17.08
C LEU A 133 -38.93 -34.07 -16.01
N ASP A 134 -37.99 -34.97 -16.30
CA ASP A 134 -36.90 -35.28 -15.39
C ASP A 134 -35.96 -34.08 -15.29
N ARG A 135 -35.65 -33.70 -14.05
CA ARG A 135 -34.73 -32.60 -13.76
C ARG A 135 -33.36 -33.13 -13.41
N PHE A 136 -32.36 -32.68 -14.13
CA PHE A 136 -30.96 -33.03 -13.90
C PHE A 136 -30.15 -31.74 -13.78
N TRP A 137 -30.08 -31.24 -12.55
CA TRP A 137 -29.23 -30.11 -12.22
C TRP A 137 -27.75 -30.51 -12.29
N GLU A 138 -27.01 -29.82 -13.14
CA GLU A 138 -25.55 -29.97 -13.28
C GLU A 138 -24.85 -28.73 -12.72
N THR A 139 -23.64 -28.89 -12.19
CA THR A 139 -22.85 -27.75 -11.72
C THR A 139 -22.57 -26.79 -12.88
N ALA A 140 -22.85 -25.50 -12.66
CA ALA A 140 -22.61 -24.45 -13.63
C ALA A 140 -21.54 -23.47 -13.13
N ASP A 141 -20.98 -22.70 -14.06
CA ASP A 141 -20.05 -21.63 -13.70
C ASP A 141 -20.77 -20.58 -12.82
N PRO A 142 -20.14 -20.17 -11.69
CA PRO A 142 -20.71 -19.19 -10.80
C PRO A 142 -20.80 -17.82 -11.47
N VAL A 143 -21.76 -16.99 -11.02
CA VAL A 143 -21.75 -15.56 -11.34
C VAL A 143 -20.78 -14.89 -10.38
N VAL A 144 -19.78 -14.21 -10.94
CA VAL A 144 -18.77 -13.47 -10.18
C VAL A 144 -19.01 -11.99 -10.40
N GLY A 145 -19.24 -11.26 -9.30
CA GLY A 145 -19.36 -9.82 -9.31
C GLY A 145 -18.00 -9.13 -9.48
N ASP A 146 -18.05 -7.83 -9.77
CA ASP A 146 -16.86 -6.99 -9.83
C ASP A 146 -16.21 -6.82 -8.45
N TRP A 147 -14.91 -6.54 -8.44
CA TRP A 147 -14.21 -6.10 -7.24
C TRP A 147 -14.66 -4.69 -6.87
N VAL A 148 -15.07 -4.53 -5.61
CA VAL A 148 -15.50 -3.27 -5.02
C VAL A 148 -14.60 -2.95 -3.84
N ASP A 149 -14.11 -1.72 -3.79
CA ASP A 149 -13.35 -1.21 -2.66
C ASP A 149 -14.26 -1.11 -1.42
N THR A 150 -13.81 -1.71 -0.32
CA THR A 150 -14.53 -1.68 0.95
C THR A 150 -14.40 -0.33 1.66
N GLY A 151 -13.44 0.51 1.25
CA GLY A 151 -13.02 1.72 1.95
C GLY A 151 -12.20 1.44 3.21
N GLU A 152 -11.73 0.20 3.39
CA GLU A 152 -10.85 -0.20 4.48
C GLU A 152 -9.41 -0.40 3.99
N ASP A 153 -8.50 0.39 4.52
CA ASP A 153 -7.08 0.31 4.19
C ASP A 153 -6.31 -0.47 5.27
N LYS A 154 -5.27 -1.21 4.86
CA LYS A 154 -4.44 -2.04 5.74
C LYS A 154 -2.95 -1.76 5.59
N ASN A 155 -2.21 -2.02 6.67
CA ASN A 155 -0.73 -2.08 6.69
C ASN A 155 -0.03 -0.84 6.13
N TYR A 156 -0.39 0.35 6.64
CA TYR A 156 0.33 1.57 6.28
C TYR A 156 1.81 1.48 6.63
N SER A 157 2.65 1.85 5.67
CA SER A 157 4.05 2.18 5.94
C SER A 157 4.20 3.57 6.55
N ASP A 158 5.38 3.83 7.13
CA ASP A 158 5.75 5.16 7.59
C ASP A 158 5.87 6.13 6.41
N TRP A 159 5.51 7.39 6.66
CA TRP A 159 5.69 8.45 5.68
C TRP A 159 7.18 8.71 5.38
N SER A 160 7.53 8.72 4.10
CA SER A 160 8.88 8.97 3.60
C SER A 160 8.90 10.14 2.61
N PRO A 161 9.89 11.06 2.66
CA PRO A 161 11.01 11.09 3.59
C PRO A 161 10.59 11.55 4.99
N VAL A 162 11.37 11.20 6.01
CA VAL A 162 11.12 11.60 7.41
C VAL A 162 11.21 13.11 7.56
N ALA A 163 10.19 13.70 8.21
CA ALA A 163 10.03 15.16 8.29
C ALA A 163 11.18 15.87 9.02
N GLY A 164 11.63 15.35 10.16
CA GLY A 164 12.69 15.98 10.97
C GLY A 164 14.05 16.10 10.28
N ASN A 165 14.24 15.45 9.13
CA ASN A 165 15.47 15.54 8.34
C ASN A 165 15.39 16.58 7.20
N GLN A 166 14.25 17.26 7.03
CA GLN A 166 14.02 18.16 5.90
C GLN A 166 14.17 19.63 6.32
N MET A 167 14.78 20.46 5.47
CA MET A 167 14.97 21.90 5.69
C MET A 167 14.28 22.75 4.60
N ALA A 168 13.36 22.15 3.87
CA ALA A 168 12.57 22.79 2.81
C ALA A 168 11.26 22.02 2.66
N ASN A 169 10.29 22.60 1.97
CA ASN A 169 9.04 21.92 1.64
C ASN A 169 9.30 20.67 0.82
N PHE A 170 8.50 19.62 1.03
CA PHE A 170 8.71 18.33 0.39
C PHE A 170 7.38 17.56 0.28
N THR A 171 7.38 16.53 -0.55
CA THR A 171 6.26 15.59 -0.68
C THR A 171 6.62 14.31 0.07
N GLN A 172 5.72 13.87 0.96
CA GLN A 172 5.80 12.55 1.58
C GLN A 172 4.93 11.56 0.83
N THR A 173 5.39 10.33 0.74
CA THR A 173 4.61 9.18 0.29
C THR A 173 4.60 8.08 1.33
N ARG A 174 3.54 7.29 1.34
CA ARG A 174 3.47 6.01 2.06
C ARG A 174 2.68 5.02 1.22
N THR A 175 3.00 3.75 1.35
CA THR A 175 2.24 2.64 0.78
C THR A 175 1.28 2.03 1.81
N HIS A 176 0.19 1.46 1.32
CA HIS A 176 -0.78 0.66 2.07
C HIS A 176 -1.46 -0.34 1.13
N TYR A 177 -2.39 -1.13 1.64
CA TYR A 177 -3.22 -2.03 0.86
C TYR A 177 -4.70 -1.66 0.97
N ASP A 178 -5.38 -1.54 -0.16
CA ASP A 178 -6.84 -1.40 -0.24
C ASP A 178 -7.47 -2.78 -0.12
N LEU A 179 -8.45 -2.93 0.77
CA LEU A 179 -9.22 -4.16 0.89
C LEU A 179 -10.37 -4.16 -0.11
N MET A 180 -10.27 -5.01 -1.12
CA MET A 180 -11.31 -5.20 -2.13
C MET A 180 -12.17 -6.41 -1.77
N THR A 181 -13.47 -6.33 -2.04
CA THR A 181 -14.41 -7.44 -1.88
C THR A 181 -15.21 -7.66 -3.17
N ARG A 182 -15.55 -8.92 -3.47
CA ARG A 182 -16.53 -9.26 -4.52
C ARG A 182 -17.47 -10.36 -4.05
N SER A 183 -18.64 -10.40 -4.67
CA SER A 183 -19.67 -11.41 -4.39
C SER A 183 -19.63 -12.52 -5.45
N ILE A 184 -19.75 -13.76 -5.00
CA ILE A 184 -19.78 -14.95 -5.84
C ILE A 184 -21.08 -15.70 -5.57
N GLN A 185 -21.87 -15.94 -6.62
CA GLN A 185 -23.08 -16.74 -6.57
C GLN A 185 -22.88 -18.05 -7.33
N ASN A 186 -22.88 -19.17 -6.61
CA ASN A 186 -22.81 -20.49 -7.23
C ASN A 186 -24.13 -20.83 -7.92
N ARG A 187 -24.06 -21.60 -9.00
CA ARG A 187 -25.22 -21.97 -9.80
C ARG A 187 -25.22 -23.42 -10.24
N GLU A 188 -26.42 -23.91 -10.51
CA GLU A 188 -26.68 -25.15 -11.25
C GLU A 188 -27.41 -24.82 -12.55
N TYR A 189 -27.30 -25.71 -13.54
CA TYR A 189 -27.89 -25.60 -14.87
C TYR A 189 -28.81 -26.78 -15.14
N GLU A 190 -29.99 -26.51 -15.70
CA GLU A 190 -30.96 -27.50 -16.17
C GLU A 190 -30.98 -27.51 -17.71
N PRO A 191 -30.35 -28.51 -18.37
CA PRO A 191 -30.21 -28.54 -19.82
C PRO A 191 -31.53 -28.65 -20.59
N ASN A 192 -32.56 -29.24 -19.99
CA ASN A 192 -33.85 -29.45 -20.67
C ASN A 192 -34.64 -28.13 -20.85
N LEU A 193 -34.45 -27.18 -19.94
CA LEU A 193 -35.15 -25.89 -19.95
C LEU A 193 -34.24 -24.72 -20.33
N ASP A 194 -32.93 -24.96 -20.44
CA ASP A 194 -31.91 -23.93 -20.60
C ASP A 194 -31.97 -22.89 -19.45
N GLU A 195 -32.19 -23.38 -18.23
CA GLU A 195 -32.38 -22.55 -17.04
C GLU A 195 -31.21 -22.67 -16.07
N TYR A 196 -30.94 -21.58 -15.35
CA TYR A 196 -29.96 -21.53 -14.27
C TYR A 196 -30.64 -21.29 -12.94
N TRP A 197 -30.08 -21.88 -11.87
CA TRP A 197 -30.58 -21.71 -10.52
C TRP A 197 -29.45 -21.40 -9.54
N ASP A 198 -29.70 -20.47 -8.62
CA ASP A 198 -28.74 -20.06 -7.59
C ASP A 198 -28.67 -21.09 -6.45
N VAL A 199 -27.46 -21.50 -6.10
CA VAL A 199 -27.21 -22.51 -5.07
C VAL A 199 -26.58 -21.88 -3.84
N GLY A 200 -27.31 -21.95 -2.74
CA GLY A 200 -26.86 -21.43 -1.46
C GLY A 200 -26.78 -19.91 -1.41
N GLU A 201 -26.21 -19.40 -0.32
CA GLU A 201 -25.99 -17.97 -0.12
C GLU A 201 -24.80 -17.46 -0.92
N HIS A 202 -24.79 -16.16 -1.17
CA HIS A 202 -23.65 -15.48 -1.78
C HIS A 202 -22.42 -15.62 -0.88
N VAL A 203 -21.27 -15.90 -1.50
CA VAL A 203 -19.98 -15.97 -0.82
C VAL A 203 -19.18 -14.72 -1.17
N ASN A 204 -18.57 -14.10 -0.16
CA ASN A 204 -17.66 -12.99 -0.37
C ASN A 204 -16.22 -13.48 -0.47
N GLU A 205 -15.50 -12.97 -1.46
CA GLU A 205 -14.07 -13.12 -1.59
C GLU A 205 -13.41 -11.76 -1.35
N THR A 206 -12.23 -11.79 -0.71
CA THR A 206 -11.46 -10.57 -0.43
C THR A 206 -10.07 -10.66 -1.03
N GLN A 207 -9.54 -9.52 -1.47
CA GLN A 207 -8.14 -9.39 -1.89
C GLN A 207 -7.56 -8.06 -1.43
N LEU A 208 -6.23 -7.99 -1.43
CA LEU A 208 -5.48 -6.77 -1.09
C LEU A 208 -4.85 -6.22 -2.38
N GLU A 209 -5.06 -4.94 -2.65
CA GLU A 209 -4.42 -4.23 -3.76
C GLU A 209 -3.47 -3.16 -3.23
N GLU A 210 -2.27 -3.04 -3.81
CA GLU A 210 -1.27 -2.06 -3.35
C GLU A 210 -1.67 -0.64 -3.77
N ALA A 211 -1.70 0.27 -2.79
CA ALA A 211 -2.02 1.67 -2.97
C ALA A 211 -0.94 2.58 -2.38
N THR A 212 -0.93 3.83 -2.82
CA THR A 212 0.05 4.84 -2.39
C THR A 212 -0.63 6.17 -2.11
N ASP A 213 -0.42 6.67 -0.90
CA ASP A 213 -0.79 8.02 -0.53
C ASP A 213 0.37 8.99 -0.77
N SER A 214 0.01 10.23 -1.09
CA SER A 214 0.95 11.34 -1.22
C SER A 214 0.41 12.57 -0.52
N ARG A 215 1.27 13.27 0.22
CA ARG A 215 0.93 14.55 0.86
C ARG A 215 2.07 15.55 0.74
N TYR A 216 1.70 16.82 0.54
CA TYR A 216 2.65 17.92 0.57
C TYR A 216 2.85 18.43 2.00
N VAL A 217 4.10 18.67 2.37
CA VAL A 217 4.51 19.13 3.69
C VAL A 217 5.23 20.47 3.56
N ILE A 218 4.74 21.46 4.30
CA ILE A 218 5.37 22.78 4.42
C ILE A 218 6.34 22.73 5.60
N ALA A 219 7.59 23.12 5.36
CA ALA A 219 8.62 23.24 6.38
C ALA A 219 8.89 24.72 6.63
N ALA A 220 8.59 25.20 7.84
CA ALA A 220 8.86 26.56 8.26
C ALA A 220 9.85 26.55 9.43
N SER A 221 10.79 27.49 9.44
CA SER A 221 11.70 27.69 10.57
C SER A 221 11.39 29.01 11.26
N SER A 222 11.44 29.03 12.59
CA SER A 222 11.45 30.28 13.35
C SER A 222 12.71 31.10 13.06
N GLU A 223 12.72 32.34 13.54
CA GLU A 223 13.95 33.12 13.64
C GLU A 223 14.91 32.46 14.65
N TRP A 224 16.21 32.73 14.47
CA TRP A 224 17.24 32.32 15.42
C TRP A 224 17.12 33.14 16.70
N THR A 225 17.03 32.46 17.83
CA THR A 225 17.04 33.06 19.17
C THR A 225 18.29 32.62 19.94
N PRO A 226 18.84 33.45 20.84
CA PRO A 226 19.93 33.02 21.72
C PRO A 226 19.50 31.84 22.59
N SER A 227 20.40 30.86 22.73
CA SER A 227 20.18 29.64 23.50
C SER A 227 21.34 29.43 24.47
N GLY A 228 21.02 29.14 25.73
CA GLY A 228 22.02 28.93 26.78
C GLY A 228 22.72 30.21 27.28
N ASP A 229 23.69 29.98 28.17
CA ASP A 229 24.46 31.03 28.84
C ASP A 229 25.58 31.58 27.95
N ILE A 230 25.94 32.84 28.16
CA ILE A 230 27.08 33.48 27.51
C ILE A 230 28.38 32.98 28.15
N THR A 231 29.27 32.43 27.33
CA THR A 231 30.54 31.84 27.78
C THR A 231 31.71 32.30 26.90
N ASP A 232 32.94 31.93 27.28
CA ASP A 232 34.17 32.13 26.48
C ASP A 232 34.34 33.55 25.92
N CYS A 233 34.11 34.56 26.77
CA CYS A 233 34.25 35.96 26.40
C CYS A 233 35.72 36.36 26.21
N SER A 234 36.00 37.05 25.10
CA SER A 234 37.27 37.74 24.89
C SER A 234 37.47 38.86 25.91
N ASP A 235 38.71 39.33 26.03
CA ASP A 235 38.97 40.57 26.74
C ASP A 235 38.25 41.76 26.10
N TRP A 236 37.94 42.77 26.92
CA TRP A 236 37.36 44.02 26.46
C TRP A 236 38.38 44.83 25.65
N SER A 237 38.02 45.23 24.44
CA SER A 237 38.84 46.02 23.53
C SER A 237 38.11 47.30 23.10
N PRO A 238 38.80 48.46 22.96
CA PRO A 238 40.23 48.70 23.22
C PRO A 238 40.60 48.63 24.72
N ASP A 239 41.85 48.28 25.04
CA ASP A 239 42.33 48.32 26.43
C ASP A 239 42.34 49.77 26.95
N PRO A 240 41.83 50.07 28.16
CA PRO A 240 41.83 51.44 28.69
C PRO A 240 43.22 52.08 28.78
N SER A 241 44.28 51.29 28.96
CA SER A 241 45.68 51.77 29.00
C SER A 241 46.21 52.22 27.63
N SER A 242 45.49 51.90 26.54
CA SER A 242 45.79 52.37 25.20
C SER A 242 45.15 53.74 24.89
N ILE A 243 44.13 54.14 25.65
CA ILE A 243 43.34 55.36 25.43
C ILE A 243 43.70 56.42 26.48
N GLN A 244 43.85 57.68 26.04
CA GLN A 244 44.25 58.82 26.87
C GLN A 244 43.36 58.98 28.11
N SER A 245 44.00 59.19 29.26
CA SER A 245 43.33 59.39 30.54
C SER A 245 42.19 60.41 30.44
N GLY A 246 41.02 60.05 31.00
CA GLY A 246 39.83 60.91 31.03
C GLY A 246 38.97 60.90 29.75
N THR A 247 39.40 60.19 28.69
CA THR A 247 38.62 60.09 27.45
C THR A 247 37.59 58.96 27.56
N ALA A 248 36.31 59.25 27.36
CA ALA A 248 35.26 58.23 27.29
C ALA A 248 35.31 57.50 25.95
N PHE A 249 35.17 56.16 25.97
CA PHE A 249 35.13 55.34 24.77
C PHE A 249 34.28 54.06 24.98
N GLU A 250 33.80 53.48 23.89
CA GLU A 250 33.07 52.21 23.90
C GLU A 250 34.06 51.04 23.82
N GLN A 251 33.94 50.09 24.75
CA GLN A 251 34.60 48.79 24.68
C GLN A 251 33.63 47.74 24.17
N THR A 252 34.17 46.80 23.40
CA THR A 252 33.46 45.59 22.97
C THR A 252 34.21 44.33 23.44
N GLN A 253 33.46 43.27 23.72
CA GLN A 253 34.00 41.92 23.84
C GLN A 253 33.10 40.98 23.03
N THR A 254 33.70 39.93 22.48
CA THR A 254 32.97 38.87 21.77
C THR A 254 32.89 37.67 22.68
N CYS A 255 31.71 37.11 22.86
CA CYS A 255 31.48 35.90 23.64
C CYS A 255 30.80 34.84 22.78
N SER A 256 30.95 33.58 23.16
CA SER A 256 30.20 32.48 22.58
C SER A 256 28.82 32.39 23.20
N GLN A 257 27.80 32.27 22.34
CA GLN A 257 26.44 31.96 22.75
C GLN A 257 25.75 31.23 21.60
N ASP A 258 25.27 30.03 21.88
CA ASP A 258 24.55 29.23 20.90
C ASP A 258 23.25 29.91 20.47
N LYS A 259 22.76 29.53 19.29
CA LYS A 259 21.47 29.97 18.77
C LYS A 259 20.61 28.76 18.50
N SER A 260 19.33 28.87 18.82
CA SER A 260 18.30 27.88 18.51
C SER A 260 17.27 28.44 17.56
N ARG A 261 16.72 27.61 16.68
CA ARG A 261 15.46 27.86 15.99
C ARG A 261 14.64 26.59 15.94
N THR A 262 13.33 26.72 15.87
CA THR A 262 12.41 25.59 15.78
C THR A 262 11.94 25.42 14.33
N TRP A 263 11.99 24.20 13.83
CA TRP A 263 11.36 23.80 12.58
C TRP A 263 9.99 23.20 12.88
N THR A 264 8.97 23.71 12.19
CA THR A 264 7.59 23.20 12.26
C THR A 264 7.17 22.69 10.89
N TYR A 265 6.65 21.46 10.86
CA TYR A 265 6.18 20.81 9.64
C TYR A 265 4.67 20.69 9.66
N THR A 266 4.02 21.19 8.60
CA THR A 266 2.56 21.18 8.51
C THR A 266 2.04 20.54 7.22
N THR A 267 0.87 19.89 7.32
CA THR A 267 0.12 19.38 6.18
C THR A 267 -1.36 19.64 6.41
N GLY A 268 -2.08 20.18 5.42
CA GLY A 268 -3.50 20.55 5.59
C GLY A 268 -3.79 21.60 6.68
N GLY A 269 -2.77 22.25 7.24
CA GLY A 269 -2.88 23.17 8.38
C GLY A 269 -2.50 22.57 9.73
N ASP A 270 -2.39 21.24 9.82
CA ASP A 270 -2.03 20.54 11.05
C ASP A 270 -0.52 20.35 11.18
N VAL A 271 0.00 20.52 12.40
CA VAL A 271 1.40 20.25 12.73
C VAL A 271 1.62 18.74 12.85
N ILE A 272 2.52 18.19 12.04
CA ILE A 272 2.85 16.75 12.02
C ILE A 272 4.15 16.42 12.73
N HIS A 273 5.05 17.40 12.87
CA HIS A 273 6.35 17.23 13.52
C HIS A 273 6.94 18.60 13.86
N GLU A 274 7.78 18.64 14.89
CA GLU A 274 8.62 19.79 15.24
C GLU A 274 9.98 19.31 15.71
N HIS A 275 11.02 20.09 15.44
CA HIS A 275 12.33 19.85 16.03
C HIS A 275 13.12 21.15 16.20
N ASP A 276 14.01 21.18 17.19
CA ASP A 276 14.90 22.31 17.40
C ASP A 276 16.25 22.08 16.71
N GLN A 277 16.72 23.12 16.02
CA GLN A 277 18.04 23.18 15.45
C GLN A 277 18.91 24.11 16.30
N LEU A 278 20.06 23.61 16.73
CA LEU A 278 21.08 24.36 17.48
C LEU A 278 22.30 24.63 16.59
N ILE A 279 22.83 25.85 16.67
CA ILE A 279 24.12 26.22 16.07
C ILE A 279 24.96 27.01 17.06
N ALA A 280 26.28 26.90 16.92
CA ALA A 280 27.21 27.79 17.59
C ALA A 280 27.00 29.23 17.11
N GLY A 281 27.07 30.18 18.04
CA GLY A 281 26.93 31.61 17.74
C GLY A 281 27.85 32.47 18.58
N GLU A 282 27.85 33.76 18.24
CA GLU A 282 28.59 34.78 18.97
C GLU A 282 27.66 35.95 19.33
N VAL A 283 27.96 36.58 20.46
CA VAL A 283 27.31 37.79 20.95
C VAL A 283 28.38 38.84 21.27
N ILE A 284 28.12 40.09 20.87
CA ILE A 284 29.00 41.22 21.14
C ILE A 284 28.41 42.05 22.27
N ASN A 285 29.10 42.04 23.41
CA ASN A 285 28.74 42.90 24.53
C ASN A 285 29.43 44.27 24.37
N LYS A 286 28.74 45.32 24.78
CA LYS A 286 29.23 46.70 24.72
C LYS A 286 29.18 47.34 26.10
N ARG A 287 30.20 48.13 26.45
CA ARG A 287 30.19 48.97 27.65
C ARG A 287 30.93 50.28 27.42
N GLN A 288 30.60 51.30 28.21
CA GLN A 288 31.39 52.53 28.27
C GLN A 288 32.57 52.36 29.23
N ALA A 289 33.73 52.91 28.87
CA ALA A 289 34.93 52.93 29.69
C ALA A 289 35.63 54.30 29.58
N THR A 290 36.56 54.56 30.50
CA THR A 290 37.40 55.77 30.50
C THR A 290 38.85 55.36 30.31
N GLY A 291 39.56 56.05 29.41
CA GLY A 291 40.99 55.84 29.18
C GLY A 291 41.78 56.02 30.46
N SER A 292 42.86 55.27 30.60
CA SER A 292 43.78 55.30 31.74
C SER A 292 45.24 55.49 31.31
N LYS A 293 45.49 55.72 30.01
CA LYS A 293 46.83 56.01 29.51
C LYS A 293 47.30 57.33 30.10
N VAL A 294 48.24 57.21 31.03
CA VAL A 294 48.95 58.34 31.62
C VAL A 294 49.94 58.87 30.59
N SER A 295 49.85 60.16 30.29
CA SER A 295 50.88 60.85 29.53
C SER A 295 51.79 61.55 30.52
N ALA A 296 53.09 61.29 30.46
CA ALA A 296 54.05 62.01 31.27
C ALA A 296 54.60 63.20 30.47
N VAL A 297 54.61 64.37 31.09
CA VAL A 297 55.15 65.59 30.47
C VAL A 297 56.22 66.22 31.36
N TRP A 298 57.18 66.88 30.71
CA TRP A 298 58.18 67.69 31.42
C TRP A 298 57.52 68.94 31.99
N VAL A 299 57.53 69.08 33.31
CA VAL A 299 57.20 70.33 34.01
C VAL A 299 58.51 71.01 34.40
N ARG A 300 58.71 72.23 33.90
CA ARG A 300 59.88 73.06 34.24
C ARG A 300 59.58 73.97 35.43
N SER A 301 60.53 74.08 36.35
CA SER A 301 60.57 75.11 37.39
C SER A 301 61.94 75.77 37.39
N SER A 302 61.98 77.09 37.56
CA SER A 302 63.21 77.86 37.65
C SER A 302 63.31 78.51 39.02
N THR A 303 64.49 78.43 39.63
CA THR A 303 64.79 79.12 40.88
C THR A 303 66.01 80.00 40.68
N LEU A 304 65.89 81.28 41.02
CA LEU A 304 66.96 82.28 40.94
C LEU A 304 67.72 82.30 42.27
N TYR A 305 69.04 82.18 42.20
CA TYR A 305 69.94 82.30 43.36
C TYR A 305 70.83 83.55 43.22
N PRO A 306 71.02 84.33 44.30
CA PRO A 306 71.77 85.60 44.27
C PRO A 306 73.29 85.43 44.43
N PHE A 307 73.89 84.37 43.89
CA PHE A 307 75.33 84.12 43.98
C PHE A 307 75.91 83.56 42.69
N ASP A 308 77.22 83.71 42.51
CA ASP A 308 77.98 83.25 41.33
C ASP A 308 78.00 81.71 41.20
N CYS A 309 77.67 81.21 40.01
CA CYS A 309 77.56 79.79 39.67
C CYS A 309 78.87 78.99 39.87
N GLY A 310 80.04 79.65 39.91
CA GLY A 310 81.34 79.00 40.14
C GLY A 310 81.46 78.28 41.50
N THR A 311 80.70 78.73 42.50
CA THR A 311 80.75 78.20 43.88
C THR A 311 79.94 76.92 44.12
N LEU A 312 79.03 76.56 43.20
CA LEU A 312 78.18 75.36 43.32
C LEU A 312 78.93 74.05 43.05
N SER A 313 80.17 74.10 42.55
CA SER A 313 80.90 72.91 42.11
C SER A 313 81.60 72.13 43.23
N ASN A 314 81.67 72.60 44.49
CA ASN A 314 82.49 71.89 45.49
C ASN A 314 82.09 71.97 46.97
N SER A 315 80.89 72.42 47.35
CA SER A 315 80.50 72.46 48.77
C SER A 315 79.09 71.96 49.13
N SER A 316 78.28 71.52 48.16
CA SER A 316 77.06 70.76 48.48
C SER A 316 77.11 69.37 47.86
N THR A 317 76.99 68.35 48.71
CA THR A 317 77.10 66.91 48.42
C THR A 317 75.95 66.35 47.55
N THR A 318 75.25 67.18 46.77
CA THR A 318 74.01 66.75 46.10
C THR A 318 73.81 67.22 44.66
N ILE A 319 74.69 68.05 44.08
CA ILE A 319 74.47 68.56 42.70
C ILE A 319 75.69 68.30 41.80
N LYS A 320 75.75 67.11 41.20
CA LYS A 320 76.64 66.84 40.05
C LYS A 320 75.97 67.38 38.78
N VAL A 321 76.39 68.56 38.32
CA VAL A 321 75.90 69.14 37.05
C VAL A 321 76.65 68.48 35.89
N LYS A 322 75.97 67.60 35.16
CA LYS A 322 76.46 67.04 33.89
C LYS A 322 75.92 67.94 32.77
N SER A 323 76.80 68.61 32.01
CA SER A 323 76.38 69.38 30.83
C SER A 323 75.81 68.42 29.78
N LEU A 324 74.49 68.27 29.77
CA LEU A 324 73.78 67.51 28.74
C LEU A 324 73.26 68.47 27.67
N SER A 325 73.40 68.07 26.42
CA SER A 325 72.83 68.73 25.25
C SER A 325 71.31 68.87 25.42
N SER A 326 70.83 70.12 25.33
CA SER A 326 69.44 70.59 25.27
C SER A 326 68.46 70.20 26.42
N MET A 327 67.81 71.21 27.00
CA MET A 327 66.75 71.05 28.00
C MET A 327 65.40 70.78 27.31
N PRO A 328 64.64 69.73 27.70
CA PRO A 328 63.37 69.37 27.04
C PRO A 328 62.27 70.40 27.32
N ALA A 329 61.43 70.73 26.31
CA ALA A 329 60.41 71.79 26.37
C ALA A 329 59.35 71.56 27.47
N ASN A 330 58.83 72.64 28.07
CA ASN A 330 57.73 72.51 29.03
C ASN A 330 56.50 71.93 28.33
N GLY A 331 55.85 70.93 28.92
CA GLY A 331 54.71 70.21 28.32
C GLY A 331 55.08 69.19 27.23
N SER A 332 56.36 69.04 26.89
CA SER A 332 56.81 67.96 25.98
C SER A 332 56.75 66.60 26.67
N SER A 333 56.47 65.54 25.89
CA SER A 333 56.45 64.15 26.36
C SER A 333 57.78 63.76 27.02
N CYS A 334 57.69 63.03 28.12
CA CYS A 334 58.85 62.56 28.87
C CYS A 334 58.74 61.08 29.23
N ASP A 335 59.89 60.43 29.41
CA ASP A 335 59.97 59.07 29.94
C ASP A 335 59.96 59.16 31.48
N PRO A 336 58.95 58.59 32.17
CA PRO A 336 58.83 58.65 33.63
C PRO A 336 59.96 57.90 34.38
N SER A 337 60.77 57.07 33.71
CA SER A 337 61.98 56.50 34.30
C SER A 337 63.10 57.55 34.54
N VAL A 338 62.98 58.74 33.93
CA VAL A 338 63.91 59.85 34.11
C VAL A 338 63.35 60.83 35.14
N ASN A 339 63.64 60.56 36.42
CA ASN A 339 63.04 61.28 37.56
C ASN A 339 63.24 62.81 37.55
N ALA A 340 64.36 63.32 37.05
CA ALA A 340 64.60 64.76 36.91
C ALA A 340 65.82 65.08 36.02
N LYS A 341 65.78 66.20 35.31
CA LYS A 341 66.98 66.84 34.73
C LYS A 341 67.15 68.24 35.31
N LYS A 342 68.35 68.55 35.81
CA LYS A 342 68.70 69.87 36.35
C LYS A 342 69.69 70.56 35.41
N TYR A 343 69.39 71.81 35.08
CA TYR A 343 70.23 72.67 34.27
C TYR A 343 70.53 73.93 35.06
N VAL A 344 71.79 74.35 35.03
CA VAL A 344 72.25 75.58 35.66
C VAL A 344 72.69 76.51 34.55
N HIS A 345 72.07 77.68 34.47
CA HIS A 345 72.50 78.75 33.57
C HIS A 345 72.98 79.92 34.42
N GLY A 346 74.24 80.30 34.23
CA GLY A 346 74.77 81.57 34.71
C GLY A 346 74.45 82.64 33.69
N GLU A 347 73.79 83.72 34.11
CA GLU A 347 73.63 84.92 33.32
C GLU A 347 74.44 86.02 33.99
N ASP A 348 75.35 86.62 33.25
CA ASP A 348 76.04 87.84 33.69
C ASP A 348 75.06 89.00 33.54
N ALA A 349 74.48 89.45 34.65
CA ALA A 349 73.68 90.65 34.63
C ALA A 349 74.61 91.86 34.38
N MET A 350 74.25 92.69 33.40
CA MET A 350 74.90 93.98 33.14
C MET A 350 74.78 94.87 34.39
N GLY A 351 75.77 94.82 35.27
CA GLY A 351 75.75 95.52 36.57
C GLY A 351 76.62 94.92 37.68
N GLY A 352 77.29 93.79 37.47
CA GLY A 352 78.32 93.27 38.40
C GLY A 352 77.81 92.37 39.53
N ASN A 353 76.50 92.07 39.58
CA ASN A 353 75.95 91.02 40.43
C ASN A 353 75.68 89.77 39.58
N SER A 354 76.38 88.67 39.88
CA SER A 354 76.17 87.38 39.23
C SER A 354 74.96 86.68 39.85
N TYR A 355 73.99 86.30 39.02
CA TYR A 355 72.86 85.47 39.44
C TYR A 355 72.97 84.09 38.80
N CYS A 356 72.56 83.07 39.55
CA CYS A 356 72.53 81.70 39.05
C CYS A 356 71.08 81.23 38.95
N THR A 357 70.61 80.90 37.74
CA THR A 357 69.30 80.29 37.56
C THR A 357 69.46 78.77 37.49
N VAL A 358 68.85 78.07 38.44
CA VAL A 358 68.74 76.62 38.38
C VAL A 358 67.35 76.28 37.86
N THR A 359 67.30 75.72 36.65
CA THR A 359 66.06 75.21 36.06
C THR A 359 66.02 73.70 36.22
N GLN A 360 64.98 73.18 36.86
CA GLN A 360 64.71 71.76 36.99
C GLN A 360 63.52 71.39 36.10
N ALA A 361 63.69 70.37 35.26
CA ALA A 361 62.60 69.69 34.60
C ALA A 361 62.32 68.38 35.36
N ILE A 362 61.08 68.20 35.81
CA ILE A 362 60.60 66.97 36.44
C ILE A 362 59.61 66.32 35.48
N CYS A 363 59.77 65.03 35.22
CA CYS A 363 58.81 64.28 34.43
C CYS A 363 57.63 63.94 35.35
N THR A 364 56.47 64.52 35.11
CA THR A 364 55.27 64.32 35.92
C THR A 364 54.20 63.60 35.11
N SER A 365 53.62 62.55 35.68
CA SER A 365 52.40 61.92 35.17
C SER A 365 51.25 62.92 35.20
N GLN A 366 50.52 63.06 34.10
CA GLN A 366 49.26 63.79 34.02
C GLN A 366 48.07 62.85 33.86
#